data_AF-W6A6Y0-F1
#
_entry.id   AF-W6A6Y0-F1
#
_cell.length_a   1.000
_cell.length_b   1.000
_cell.length_c   1.000
_cell.angle_alpha   90.00
_cell.angle_beta   90.00
_cell.angle_gamma   90.00
#
_symmetry.space_group_name_H-M   'P 1'
#
loop_
_entity.id
_entity.type
_entity.pdbx_description
1 polymer ?
#
loop_
_entity_poly.entity_id
_entity_poly.type
_entity_poly.pdbx_seq_one_letter_code
_entity_poly.pdbx_strand_id
1 'polypeptide(L)'
;MSDKKVFEMDENLKLRTDLIYFHQTIRECIHKEIALDSRDEHYKCTNMGCWMQFWFRTEEEYHVFDHRVIKEFDFVKSEKEYKKKIKSLKLKAKKEKEMLEKSKNLY
;
A
#
# COMPACT_ATOMS: atom_id res chain seq x y z
N MET A 1 11.30 30.45 3.46
CA MET A 1 10.04 29.91 4.02
C MET A 1 10.37 28.58 4.68
N SER A 2 9.82 28.28 5.85
CA SER A 2 10.37 27.31 6.79
C SER A 2 9.99 25.85 6.49
N ASP A 3 10.95 25.05 6.05
CA ASP A 3 10.78 23.62 5.72
C ASP A 3 10.70 22.68 6.94
N LYS A 4 10.33 23.17 8.13
CA LYS A 4 10.48 22.42 9.39
C LYS A 4 9.20 21.78 9.96
N LYS A 5 8.04 21.89 9.32
CA LYS A 5 6.76 21.43 9.91
C LYS A 5 6.20 20.10 9.39
N VAL A 6 6.82 19.48 8.39
CA VAL A 6 6.25 18.29 7.71
C VAL A 6 6.50 17.00 8.51
N PHE A 7 7.61 16.94 9.25
CA PHE A 7 8.00 15.77 10.05
C PHE A 7 7.64 15.91 11.54
N GLU A 8 6.90 16.96 11.91
CA GLU A 8 6.43 17.12 13.28
C GLU A 8 5.27 16.16 13.56
N MET A 9 5.34 15.47 14.69
CA MET A 9 4.24 14.65 15.20
C MET A 9 3.10 15.56 15.66
N ASP A 10 1.87 15.20 15.35
CA ASP A 10 0.69 15.90 15.86
C ASP A 10 0.41 15.58 17.34
N GLU A 11 -0.60 16.25 17.90
CA GLU A 11 -1.03 16.06 19.30
C GLU A 11 -1.48 14.62 19.62
N ASN A 12 -1.64 13.77 18.60
CA ASN A 12 -2.00 12.37 18.70
C ASN A 12 -0.82 11.43 18.38
N LEU A 13 0.42 11.94 18.35
CA LEU A 13 1.65 11.22 18.02
C LEU A 13 1.63 10.59 16.61
N LYS A 14 0.82 11.12 15.70
CA LYS A 14 0.83 10.73 14.29
C LYS A 14 1.68 11.70 13.50
N LEU A 15 2.50 11.16 12.60
CA LEU A 15 3.19 12.00 11.61
C LEU A 15 2.14 12.68 10.73
N ARG A 16 2.31 13.99 10.49
CA ARG A 16 1.48 14.78 9.55
C ARG A 16 1.67 14.38 8.06
N THR A 17 1.99 13.12 7.79
CA THR A 17 2.08 12.56 6.42
C THR A 17 0.73 12.47 5.75
N ASP A 18 -0.36 12.38 6.52
CA ASP A 18 -1.71 12.15 6.00
C ASP A 18 -2.25 13.34 5.18
N LEU A 19 -1.75 14.56 5.43
CA LEU A 19 -2.12 15.77 4.67
C LEU A 19 -1.51 15.81 3.26
N ILE A 20 -0.44 15.05 2.99
CA ILE A 20 0.19 14.97 1.66
C ILE A 20 -0.69 14.17 0.69
N TYR A 21 -1.49 13.23 1.20
CA TYR A 21 -2.28 12.31 0.38
C TYR A 21 -3.60 12.88 -0.13
N PHE A 22 -4.05 14.03 0.38
CA PHE A 22 -5.33 14.63 -0.04
C PHE A 22 -5.25 15.44 -1.34
N HIS A 23 -4.05 15.77 -1.82
CA HIS A 23 -3.83 16.59 -3.02
C HIS A 23 -3.21 15.86 -4.22
N GLN A 24 -3.03 14.53 -4.16
CA GLN A 24 -2.51 13.78 -5.31
C GLN A 24 -3.63 13.48 -6.32
N THR A 25 -3.64 14.27 -7.39
CA THR A 25 -4.47 14.12 -8.60
C THR A 25 -4.18 12.80 -9.33
N ILE A 26 -4.98 11.75 -9.10
CA ILE A 26 -5.16 10.52 -9.93
C ILE A 26 -3.88 9.73 -10.35
N ARG A 27 -2.70 10.17 -9.91
CA ARG A 27 -1.38 9.61 -10.26
C ARG A 27 -0.66 9.51 -8.90
N GLU A 28 -0.04 8.43 -8.46
CA GLU A 28 0.81 7.49 -9.19
C GLU A 28 0.92 6.20 -8.37
N CYS A 29 0.08 5.21 -8.65
CA CYS A 29 0.52 3.85 -8.40
C CYS A 29 1.57 3.53 -9.47
N ILE A 30 2.85 3.40 -9.09
CA ILE A 30 3.97 3.07 -9.99
C ILE A 30 3.88 1.67 -10.60
N HIS A 31 2.97 0.84 -10.08
CA HIS A 31 2.85 -0.56 -10.49
C HIS A 31 2.18 -0.67 -11.86
N LYS A 32 2.70 -1.54 -12.71
CA LYS A 32 2.34 -1.55 -14.13
C LYS A 32 0.92 -1.98 -14.41
N GLU A 33 0.30 -2.76 -13.53
CA GLU A 33 -0.94 -3.48 -13.82
C GLU A 33 -2.08 -3.07 -12.89
N ILE A 34 -3.26 -2.95 -13.47
CA ILE A 34 -4.52 -2.71 -12.79
C ILE A 34 -5.56 -3.72 -13.29
N ALA A 35 -6.52 -4.08 -12.46
CA ALA A 35 -7.61 -4.97 -12.84
C ALA A 35 -8.92 -4.50 -12.20
N LEU A 36 -10.04 -4.83 -12.82
CA LEU A 36 -11.36 -4.56 -12.26
C LEU A 36 -11.64 -5.53 -11.11
N ASP A 37 -11.91 -5.01 -9.92
CA ASP A 37 -12.38 -5.82 -8.81
C ASP A 37 -13.89 -5.98 -8.91
N SER A 38 -14.35 -7.21 -9.15
CA SER A 38 -15.77 -7.52 -9.32
C SER A 38 -16.62 -7.31 -8.07
N ARG A 39 -16.00 -7.13 -6.90
CA ARG A 39 -16.72 -6.92 -5.63
C ARG A 39 -17.27 -5.51 -5.48
N ASP A 40 -16.54 -4.52 -5.99
CA ASP A 40 -16.90 -3.10 -5.87
C ASP A 40 -16.89 -2.36 -7.21
N GLU A 41 -16.61 -3.04 -8.33
CA GLU A 41 -16.59 -2.46 -9.68
C GLU A 41 -15.57 -1.32 -9.86
N HIS A 42 -14.49 -1.34 -9.07
CA HIS A 42 -13.40 -0.37 -9.19
C HIS A 42 -12.15 -1.01 -9.79
N TYR A 43 -11.46 -0.26 -10.65
CA TYR A 43 -10.12 -0.62 -11.07
C TYR A 43 -9.15 -0.47 -9.90
N LYS A 44 -8.36 -1.52 -9.64
CA LYS A 44 -7.39 -1.56 -8.56
C LYS A 44 -6.05 -2.05 -9.04
N CYS A 45 -4.99 -1.58 -8.38
CA CYS A 45 -3.65 -2.08 -8.58
C CYS A 45 -3.57 -3.58 -8.23
N THR A 46 -2.98 -4.37 -9.13
CA THR A 46 -2.81 -5.82 -8.93
C THR A 46 -1.63 -6.16 -8.03
N ASN A 47 -0.73 -5.19 -7.77
CA ASN A 47 0.43 -5.45 -6.93
C ASN A 47 0.01 -5.75 -5.47
N MET A 48 0.52 -6.87 -4.96
CA MET A 48 0.18 -7.38 -3.64
C MET A 48 0.57 -6.38 -2.54
N GLY A 49 -0.41 -5.94 -1.76
CA GLY A 49 -0.22 -4.95 -0.69
C GLY A 49 -0.41 -3.49 -1.14
N CYS A 50 -0.66 -3.23 -2.43
CA CYS A 50 -0.97 -1.90 -2.93
C CYS A 50 -2.49 -1.69 -3.05
N TRP A 51 -3.14 -2.39 -3.99
CA TRP A 51 -4.59 -2.34 -4.25
C TRP A 51 -5.20 -0.93 -4.31
N MET A 52 -4.39 0.07 -4.69
CA MET A 52 -4.84 1.44 -4.89
C MET A 52 -6.00 1.44 -5.89
N GLN A 53 -7.11 2.09 -5.53
CA GLN A 53 -8.27 2.27 -6.39
C GLN A 53 -8.03 3.42 -7.38
N PHE A 54 -8.49 3.23 -8.61
CA PHE A 54 -8.45 4.21 -9.68
C PHE A 54 -9.88 4.63 -10.00
N TRP A 55 -10.09 5.95 -10.00
CA TRP A 55 -11.39 6.56 -10.26
C TRP A 55 -11.29 7.31 -11.57
N PHE A 56 -11.79 6.71 -12.64
CA PHE A 56 -11.88 7.35 -13.95
C PHE A 56 -13.21 8.09 -14.04
N ARG A 57 -13.15 9.42 -14.21
CA ARG A 57 -14.32 10.30 -14.34
C ARG A 57 -14.72 10.49 -15.80
N THR A 58 -13.75 10.35 -16.71
CA THR A 58 -13.97 10.48 -18.15
C THR A 58 -13.33 9.31 -18.89
N GLU A 59 -13.76 9.10 -20.13
CA GLU A 59 -13.22 8.05 -20.98
C GLU A 59 -11.74 8.32 -21.34
N GLU A 60 -11.37 9.59 -21.49
CA GLU A 60 -9.97 9.99 -21.74
C GLU A 60 -9.07 9.62 -20.57
N GLU A 61 -9.54 9.75 -19.33
CA GLU A 61 -8.81 9.30 -18.14
C GLU A 61 -8.63 7.78 -18.15
N TYR A 62 -9.62 7.01 -18.58
CA TYR A 62 -9.51 5.56 -18.73
C TYR A 62 -8.47 5.18 -19.79
N HIS A 63 -8.52 5.79 -20.98
CA HIS A 63 -7.61 5.49 -22.10
C HIS A 63 -6.13 5.71 -21.76
N VAL A 64 -5.82 6.64 -20.84
CA VAL A 64 -4.45 6.82 -20.33
C VAL A 64 -3.94 5.58 -19.60
N PHE A 65 -4.82 4.78 -18.99
CA PHE A 65 -4.47 3.61 -18.19
C PHE A 65 -4.87 2.28 -18.84
N ASP A 66 -5.53 2.28 -19.99
CA ASP A 66 -6.00 1.06 -20.68
C ASP A 66 -4.86 0.06 -20.93
N HIS A 67 -3.68 0.55 -21.31
CA HIS A 67 -2.47 -0.26 -21.49
C HIS A 67 -1.98 -1.01 -20.22
N ARG A 68 -2.50 -0.64 -19.04
CA ARG A 68 -2.20 -1.26 -17.74
C ARG A 68 -3.27 -2.26 -17.31
N VAL A 69 -4.42 -2.28 -17.98
CA VAL A 69 -5.56 -3.10 -17.59
C VAL A 69 -5.31 -4.56 -17.94
N ILE A 70 -5.40 -5.43 -16.95
CA ILE A 70 -5.44 -6.88 -17.14
C ILE A 70 -6.85 -7.40 -16.86
N LYS A 71 -7.24 -8.44 -17.59
CA LYS A 71 -8.62 -8.96 -17.57
C LYS A 71 -8.96 -9.78 -16.33
N GLU A 72 -8.00 -10.54 -15.82
CA GLU A 72 -8.24 -11.50 -14.75
C GLU A 72 -7.26 -11.27 -13.60
N PHE A 73 -7.78 -10.91 -12.43
CA PHE A 73 -7.02 -10.83 -11.20
C PHE A 73 -7.90 -11.16 -10.00
N ASP A 74 -7.47 -12.10 -9.17
CA ASP A 74 -8.18 -12.48 -7.94
C ASP A 74 -7.66 -11.66 -6.75
N PHE A 75 -8.32 -10.53 -6.50
CA PHE A 75 -8.03 -9.67 -5.37
C PHE A 75 -8.19 -10.37 -4.02
N VAL A 76 -9.17 -11.27 -3.89
CA VAL A 76 -9.43 -12.01 -2.64
C VAL A 76 -8.26 -12.93 -2.32
N LYS A 77 -7.75 -13.64 -3.33
CA LYS A 77 -6.56 -14.49 -3.20
C LYS A 77 -5.33 -13.65 -2.85
N SER A 78 -5.11 -12.55 -3.57
CA SER A 78 -3.98 -11.61 -3.31
C SER A 78 -3.99 -11.09 -1.86
N GLU A 79 -5.15 -10.63 -1.37
CA GLU A 79 -5.30 -10.16 0.01
C GLU A 79 -5.03 -11.26 1.05
N LYS A 80 -5.52 -12.48 0.80
CA LYS A 80 -5.27 -13.63 1.69
C LYS A 80 -3.79 -13.99 1.75
N GLU A 81 -3.11 -13.99 0.62
CA GLU A 81 -1.66 -14.26 0.53
C GLU A 81 -0.85 -13.19 1.24
N TYR A 82 -1.19 -11.92 1.05
CA TYR A 82 -0.53 -10.82 1.75
C TYR A 82 -0.71 -10.91 3.27
N LYS A 83 -1.92 -11.21 3.75
CA LYS A 83 -2.18 -11.41 5.20
C LYS A 83 -1.32 -12.54 5.77
N LYS A 84 -1.18 -13.65 5.04
CA LYS A 84 -0.28 -14.76 5.43
C LYS A 84 1.19 -14.30 5.47
N LYS A 85 1.64 -13.53 4.48
CA LYS A 85 3.00 -12.97 4.40
C LYS A 85 3.29 -12.03 5.57
N ILE A 86 2.38 -11.13 5.92
CA ILE A 86 2.55 -10.23 7.07
C ILE A 86 2.62 -11.01 8.39
N LYS A 87 1.75 -12.03 8.56
CA LYS A 87 1.79 -12.88 9.76
C LYS A 87 3.12 -13.60 9.91
N SER A 88 3.68 -14.14 8.82
CA SER A 88 4.96 -14.85 8.86
C SER A 88 6.13 -13.90 9.14
N LEU A 89 6.14 -12.70 8.55
CA LEU A 89 7.15 -11.67 8.82
C LEU A 89 7.14 -11.23 10.28
N LYS A 90 5.95 -10.99 10.87
CA LYS A 90 5.83 -10.65 12.29
C LYS A 90 6.38 -11.75 13.21
N LEU A 91 6.12 -13.02 12.89
CA LEU A 91 6.63 -14.15 13.66
C LEU A 91 8.16 -14.25 13.57
N LYS A 92 8.74 -14.06 12.38
CA LYS A 92 10.19 -14.06 12.20
C LYS A 92 10.85 -12.92 12.98
N ALA A 93 10.34 -11.71 12.83
CA ALA A 93 10.85 -10.54 13.54
C ALA A 93 10.78 -10.72 15.07
N LYS A 94 9.73 -11.37 15.59
CA LYS A 94 9.63 -11.71 17.02
C LYS A 94 10.73 -12.68 17.45
N LYS A 95 10.94 -13.77 16.71
CA LYS A 95 11.99 -14.75 16.99
C LYS A 95 13.40 -14.12 16.93
N GLU A 96 13.65 -13.26 15.94
CA GLU A 96 14.92 -12.55 15.81
C GLU A 96 15.19 -11.64 17.00
N LYS A 97 14.17 -10.91 17.49
CA LYS A 97 14.28 -10.11 18.71
C LYS A 97 14.57 -10.97 19.95
N GLU A 98 13.86 -12.09 20.12
CA GLU A 98 14.09 -13.01 21.23
C GLU A 98 15.51 -13.60 21.21
N MET A 99 16.06 -13.91 20.02
CA MET A 99 17.44 -14.37 19.89
C MET A 99 18.46 -13.26 20.20
N LEU A 100 18.22 -12.04 19.73
CA LEU A 100 19.05 -10.87 20.05
C LEU A 100 19.06 -10.57 21.55
N GLU A 101 17.92 -10.59 22.22
CA GLU A 101 17.82 -10.41 23.67
C GLU A 101 18.54 -11.51 24.44
N LYS A 102 18.38 -12.78 24.04
CA LYS A 102 19.13 -13.89 24.64
C LYS A 102 20.64 -13.74 24.46
N SER A 103 21.10 -13.30 23.30
CA SER A 103 22.53 -13.07 23.04
C SER A 103 23.11 -11.93 23.88
N LYS A 104 22.31 -10.88 24.17
CA LYS A 104 22.72 -9.76 25.04
C LYS A 104 22.82 -10.15 26.51
N ASN A 105 22.02 -11.12 26.96
CA ASN A 105 22.05 -11.61 28.35
C ASN A 105 23.14 -12.68 28.60
N LEU A 106 23.92 -13.05 27.57
CA LEU A 106 25.02 -14.03 27.64
C LEU A 106 26.41 -13.37 27.71
N TYR A 107 26.49 -12.04 27.63
CA TYR A 107 27.68 -11.20 27.83
C TYR A 107 27.43 -10.22 28.97
#